data_AF-A0A952PYP7-F1
#
_entry.id   AF-A0A952PYP7-F1
#
_cell.length_a   1.000
_cell.length_b   1.000
_cell.length_c   1.000
_cell.angle_alpha   90.00
_cell.angle_beta   90.00
_cell.angle_gamma   90.00
#
_symmetry.space_group_name_H-M   'P 1'
#
loop_
_entity.id
_entity.type
_entity.pdbx_description
1 polymer ?
#
loop_
_entity_poly.entity_id
_entity_poly.type
_entity_poly.pdbx_seq_one_letter_code
_entity_poly.pdbx_strand_id
1 'polypeptide(L)'
;MTTRNLFWLRLSYWLGAFIDLVAAIQMLVPSVFAATNNLPDFHPSIEYEYAMRMGASLMLGWTLLLIWAAQKPIERKGVLGITVFPVIFGLILNEVIAVQAQFIPITAMIPVWVLQAVLVLLFTFSYMNA
;
A
#
# COMPACT_ATOMS: atom_id res chain seq x y z
N MET A 1 -17.42 -5.12 -22.55
CA MET A 1 -16.16 -5.19 -21.76
C MET A 1 -15.28 -6.27 -22.38
N THR A 2 -14.00 -6.00 -22.63
CA THR A 2 -13.10 -7.01 -23.23
C THR A 2 -12.50 -7.92 -22.16
N THR A 3 -12.15 -9.16 -22.52
CA THR A 3 -11.40 -10.08 -21.66
C THR A 3 -10.11 -9.45 -21.11
N ARG A 4 -9.49 -8.57 -21.90
CA ARG A 4 -8.30 -7.79 -21.54
C ARG A 4 -8.57 -6.82 -20.38
N ASN A 5 -9.69 -6.11 -20.38
CA ASN A 5 -10.02 -5.15 -19.31
C ASN A 5 -10.26 -5.88 -17.97
N LEU A 6 -10.91 -7.05 -18.02
CA LEU A 6 -11.12 -7.88 -16.85
C LEU A 6 -9.80 -8.42 -16.27
N PHE A 7 -8.83 -8.75 -17.14
CA PHE A 7 -7.50 -9.19 -16.73
C PHE A 7 -6.77 -8.10 -15.92
N TRP A 8 -6.71 -6.86 -16.42
CA TRP A 8 -6.06 -5.75 -15.73
C TRP A 8 -6.70 -5.43 -14.38
N LEU A 9 -8.02 -5.54 -14.29
CA LEU A 9 -8.76 -5.30 -13.07
C LEU A 9 -8.43 -6.36 -12.00
N ARG A 10 -8.41 -7.65 -12.38
CA ARG A 10 -7.99 -8.74 -11.48
C ARG A 10 -6.53 -8.64 -11.08
N LEU A 11 -5.66 -8.30 -12.03
CA LEU A 11 -4.24 -8.09 -11.77
C LEU A 11 -4.02 -6.97 -10.75
N SER A 12 -4.75 -5.86 -10.89
CA SER A 12 -4.71 -4.74 -9.94
C SER A 12 -5.06 -5.16 -8.52
N TYR A 13 -6.13 -5.95 -8.34
CA TYR A 13 -6.51 -6.45 -7.03
C TYR A 13 -5.46 -7.37 -6.41
N TRP A 14 -4.92 -8.31 -7.19
CA TRP A 14 -3.90 -9.24 -6.68
C TRP A 14 -2.58 -8.55 -6.36
N LEU A 15 -2.14 -7.63 -7.21
CA LEU A 15 -0.95 -6.83 -6.93
C LEU A 15 -1.14 -5.96 -5.69
N GLY A 16 -2.27 -5.26 -5.57
CA GLY A 16 -2.59 -4.48 -4.38
C GLY A 16 -2.58 -5.34 -3.11
N ALA A 17 -3.27 -6.49 -3.13
CA ALA A 17 -3.30 -7.41 -1.99
C ALA A 17 -1.89 -7.90 -1.59
N PHE A 18 -1.04 -8.17 -2.58
CA PHE A 18 0.35 -8.58 -2.31
C PHE A 18 1.16 -7.45 -1.66
N ILE A 19 1.06 -6.23 -2.18
CA ILE A 19 1.76 -5.07 -1.61
C ILE A 19 1.26 -4.75 -0.20
N ASP A 20 -0.05 -4.81 0.04
CA ASP A 20 -0.62 -4.61 1.37
C ASP A 20 -0.14 -5.68 2.36
N LEU A 21 -0.05 -6.94 1.93
CA LEU A 21 0.50 -8.01 2.77
C LEU A 21 1.96 -7.75 3.15
N VAL A 22 2.78 -7.31 2.18
CA VAL A 22 4.18 -6.93 2.45
C VAL A 22 4.25 -5.77 3.43
N ALA A 23 3.40 -4.75 3.26
CA ALA A 23 3.31 -3.63 4.20
C ALA A 23 2.90 -4.10 5.60
N ALA A 24 1.89 -4.98 5.72
CA ALA A 24 1.48 -5.55 7.00
C ALA A 24 2.63 -6.29 7.71
N ILE A 25 3.46 -7.04 6.96
CA ILE A 25 4.64 -7.70 7.51
C ILE A 25 5.66 -6.68 8.02
N GLN A 26 5.94 -5.61 7.27
CA GLN A 26 6.81 -4.52 7.73
C GLN A 26 6.29 -3.89 9.02
N MET A 27 4.98 -3.75 9.16
CA MET A 27 4.36 -3.19 10.37
C MET A 27 4.41 -4.14 11.57
N LEU A 28 4.31 -5.45 11.35
CA LEU A 28 4.39 -6.46 12.42
C LEU A 28 5.83 -6.77 12.85
N VAL A 29 6.79 -6.60 11.94
CA VAL A 29 8.18 -6.98 12.14
C VAL A 29 9.10 -5.76 11.95
N PRO A 30 9.41 -5.01 13.04
CA PRO A 30 10.18 -3.77 12.96
C PRO A 30 11.54 -3.90 12.28
N SER A 31 12.19 -5.06 12.39
CA SER A 31 13.46 -5.33 11.71
C SER A 31 13.33 -5.37 10.19
N VAL A 32 12.19 -5.84 9.66
CA VAL A 32 11.91 -5.80 8.22
C VAL A 32 11.72 -4.35 7.79
N PHE A 33 10.92 -3.57 8.53
CA PHE A 33 10.75 -2.14 8.26
C PHE A 33 12.09 -1.38 8.28
N ALA A 34 12.93 -1.64 9.27
CA ALA A 34 14.25 -1.01 9.38
C ALA A 34 15.15 -1.35 8.19
N ALA A 35 15.18 -2.63 7.79
CA ALA A 35 15.95 -3.08 6.64
C ALA A 35 15.47 -2.47 5.31
N THR A 36 14.16 -2.40 5.09
CA THR A 36 13.60 -1.85 3.84
C THR A 36 13.77 -0.33 3.73
N ASN A 37 13.82 0.38 4.85
CA ASN A 37 13.94 1.83 4.90
C ASN A 37 15.36 2.34 5.20
N ASN A 38 16.34 1.43 5.25
CA ASN A 38 17.74 1.73 5.55
C ASN A 38 17.92 2.50 6.88
N LEU A 39 17.29 2.00 7.95
CA LEU A 39 17.34 2.57 9.29
C LEU A 39 18.19 1.65 10.21
N PRO A 40 19.53 1.78 10.23
CA PRO A 40 20.42 0.85 10.94
C PRO A 40 20.25 0.86 12.47
N ASP A 41 19.90 2.00 13.05
CA ASP A 41 19.74 2.18 14.50
C ASP A 41 18.26 2.34 14.91
N PHE A 42 17.38 1.59 14.25
CA PHE A 42 15.95 1.66 14.52
C PHE A 42 15.56 0.87 15.78
N HIS A 43 15.28 1.59 16.87
CA HIS A 43 14.78 1.03 18.12
C HIS A 43 13.33 1.46 18.35
N PRO A 44 12.34 0.63 17.96
CA PRO A 44 10.94 0.97 18.11
C PRO A 44 10.57 1.08 19.60
N SER A 45 9.87 2.16 19.96
CA SER A 45 9.27 2.28 21.29
C SER A 45 8.00 1.43 21.40
N ILE A 46 7.51 1.21 22.62
CA ILE A 46 6.27 0.46 22.83
C ILE A 46 5.05 1.14 22.19
N GLU A 47 5.03 2.48 22.19
CA GLU A 47 4.00 3.30 21.55
C GLU A 47 4.02 3.12 20.03
N TYR A 48 5.23 3.07 19.44
CA TYR A 48 5.40 2.77 18.02
C TYR A 48 4.89 1.36 17.70
N GLU A 49 5.29 0.34 18.45
CA GLU A 49 4.84 -1.03 18.19
C GLU A 49 3.32 -1.17 18.31
N TYR A 50 2.70 -0.54 19.31
CA TYR A 50 1.25 -0.52 19.46
C TYR A 50 0.58 0.11 18.23
N ALA A 51 1.04 1.29 17.79
CA ALA A 51 0.52 1.97 16.61
C ALA A 51 0.68 1.12 15.33
N MET A 52 1.86 0.51 15.14
CA MET A 52 2.14 -0.31 13.97
C MET A 52 1.31 -1.59 13.95
N ARG A 53 1.07 -2.25 15.09
CA ARG A 53 0.20 -3.43 15.18
C ARG A 53 -1.27 -3.09 14.89
N MET A 54 -1.75 -1.93 15.33
CA MET A 54 -3.07 -1.42 14.92
C MET A 54 -3.12 -1.22 13.40
N GLY A 55 -2.13 -0.52 12.83
CA GLY A 55 -2.06 -0.29 11.40
C GLY A 55 -1.92 -1.58 10.58
N ALA A 56 -1.15 -2.57 11.07
CA ALA A 56 -1.03 -3.88 10.46
C ALA A 56 -2.38 -4.60 10.38
N SER A 57 -3.21 -4.47 11.42
CA SER A 57 -4.55 -5.07 11.45
C SER A 57 -5.44 -4.46 10.37
N LEU A 58 -5.36 -3.14 10.17
CA LEU A 58 -6.04 -2.45 9.06
C LEU A 58 -5.52 -2.91 7.70
N MET A 59 -4.20 -3.05 7.56
CA MET A 59 -3.57 -3.46 6.31
C MET A 59 -3.89 -4.92 5.92
N LEU A 60 -3.96 -5.83 6.89
CA LEU A 60 -4.46 -7.19 6.67
C LEU A 60 -5.94 -7.19 6.28
N GLY A 61 -6.75 -6.33 6.92
CA GLY A 61 -8.14 -6.12 6.51
C GLY A 61 -8.25 -5.64 5.06
N TRP A 62 -7.38 -4.72 4.64
CA TRP A 62 -7.34 -4.20 3.27
C TRP A 62 -6.87 -5.26 2.26
N THR A 63 -5.88 -6.07 2.64
CA THR A 63 -5.42 -7.24 1.86
C THR A 63 -6.60 -8.18 1.56
N LEU A 64 -7.36 -8.56 2.59
CA LEU A 64 -8.53 -9.43 2.44
C LEU A 64 -9.65 -8.76 1.64
N LEU A 65 -9.84 -7.45 1.79
CA LEU A 65 -10.80 -6.67 1.01
C LEU A 65 -10.47 -6.70 -0.49
N LEU A 66 -9.19 -6.57 -0.86
CA LEU A 66 -8.74 -6.64 -2.26
C LEU A 66 -8.90 -8.05 -2.84
N ILE A 67 -8.58 -9.09 -2.07
CA ILE A 67 -8.83 -10.50 -2.47
C ILE A 67 -10.33 -10.75 -2.67
N TRP A 68 -11.17 -10.26 -1.76
CA TRP A 68 -12.62 -10.33 -1.89
C TRP A 68 -13.10 -9.56 -3.13
N ALA A 69 -12.58 -8.36 -3.38
CA ALA A 69 -12.93 -7.56 -4.54
C ALA A 69 -12.57 -8.27 -5.86
N ALA A 70 -11.44 -9.00 -5.90
CA ALA A 70 -11.01 -9.79 -7.05
C ALA A 70 -12.01 -10.87 -7.50
N GLN A 71 -12.87 -11.36 -6.60
CA GLN A 71 -13.90 -12.36 -6.93
C GLN A 71 -15.02 -11.77 -7.81
N LYS A 72 -15.36 -10.50 -7.61
CA LYS A 72 -16.36 -9.76 -8.40
C LYS A 72 -15.82 -8.38 -8.77
N PRO A 73 -14.80 -8.33 -9.64
CA PRO A 73 -13.95 -7.16 -9.79
C PRO A 73 -14.69 -5.96 -10.41
N ILE A 74 -15.68 -6.21 -11.25
CA ILE A 74 -16.49 -5.15 -11.89
C ILE A 74 -17.45 -4.52 -10.87
N GLU A 75 -18.23 -5.34 -10.17
CA GLU A 75 -19.19 -4.89 -9.15
C GLU A 75 -18.49 -4.14 -8.01
N ARG A 76 -17.21 -4.44 -7.77
CA ARG A 76 -16.42 -3.92 -6.63
C ARG A 76 -15.30 -2.98 -7.04
N LYS A 77 -15.32 -2.46 -8.28
CA LYS A 77 -14.25 -1.56 -8.80
C LYS A 77 -14.02 -0.32 -7.96
N GLY A 78 -15.03 0.14 -7.22
CA GLY A 78 -14.91 1.24 -6.25
C GLY A 78 -13.80 1.05 -5.22
N VAL A 79 -13.45 -0.20 -4.86
CA VAL A 79 -12.35 -0.50 -3.93
C VAL A 79 -11.00 0.02 -4.47
N LEU A 80 -10.76 -0.03 -5.79
CA LEU A 80 -9.55 0.55 -6.38
C LEU A 80 -9.53 2.07 -6.25
N GLY A 81 -10.69 2.72 -6.44
CA GLY A 81 -10.83 4.16 -6.25
C GLY A 81 -10.49 4.58 -4.82
N ILE A 82 -11.04 3.89 -3.82
CA ILE A 82 -10.75 4.14 -2.39
C ILE A 82 -9.27 3.86 -2.07
N THR A 83 -8.67 2.84 -2.70
CA THR A 83 -7.25 2.52 -2.52
C THR A 83 -6.35 3.60 -3.11
N VAL A 84 -6.71 4.19 -4.25
CA VAL A 84 -6.01 5.38 -4.77
C VAL A 84 -6.23 6.56 -3.82
N PHE A 85 -7.48 6.98 -3.63
CA PHE A 85 -7.85 8.05 -2.71
C PHE A 85 -9.00 7.59 -1.81
N PRO A 86 -8.80 7.53 -0.48
CA PRO A 86 -7.77 8.26 0.26
C PRO A 86 -6.46 7.51 0.58
N VAL A 87 -6.35 6.19 0.35
CA VAL A 87 -5.26 5.40 0.98
C VAL A 87 -3.86 5.78 0.46
N ILE A 88 -3.57 5.61 -0.82
CA ILE A 88 -2.22 5.90 -1.35
C ILE A 88 -1.87 7.39 -1.18
N PHE A 89 -2.84 8.29 -1.39
CA PHE A 89 -2.62 9.73 -1.15
C PHE A 89 -2.29 10.06 0.32
N GLY A 90 -2.97 9.41 1.26
CA GLY A 90 -2.68 9.55 2.69
C GLY A 90 -1.28 9.05 3.06
N LEU A 91 -0.85 7.93 2.47
CA LEU A 91 0.50 7.38 2.66
C LEU A 91 1.59 8.31 2.09
N ILE A 92 1.40 8.82 0.87
CA ILE A 92 2.32 9.81 0.26
C ILE A 92 2.46 11.03 1.17
N LEU A 93 1.36 11.56 1.71
CA LEU A 93 1.40 12.71 2.61
C LEU A 93 2.20 12.40 3.88
N ASN A 94 1.98 11.22 4.49
CA ASN A 94 2.72 10.79 5.66
C ASN A 94 4.23 10.67 5.37
N GLU A 95 4.61 10.10 4.23
CA GLU A 95 6.02 9.95 3.82
C GLU A 95 6.69 11.31 3.58
N VAL A 96 5.99 12.25 2.93
CA VAL A 96 6.49 13.61 2.74
C VAL A 96 6.75 14.29 4.09
N ILE A 97 5.81 14.16 5.04
CA ILE A 97 5.98 14.69 6.40
C ILE A 97 7.18 14.03 7.11
N ALA A 98 7.33 12.71 6.99
CA ALA A 98 8.45 11.97 7.60
C ALA A 98 9.82 12.39 7.03
N VAL A 99 9.91 12.62 5.72
CA VAL A 99 11.14 13.13 5.08
C VAL A 99 11.42 14.56 5.52
N GLN A 100 10.40 15.42 5.57
CA GLN A 100 10.55 16.82 6.03
C GLN A 100 10.99 16.90 7.50
N ALA A 101 10.49 16.00 8.35
CA ALA A 101 10.90 15.87 9.74
C ALA A 101 12.29 15.23 9.92
N GLN A 102 13.00 14.90 8.83
CA GLN A 102 14.29 14.20 8.84
C GLN A 102 14.25 12.83 9.54
N PHE A 103 13.07 12.22 9.64
CA PHE A 103 12.90 10.91 10.26
C PHE A 103 13.33 9.78 9.31
N ILE A 104 13.05 9.92 8.01
CA ILE A 104 13.43 8.96 6.97
C ILE A 104 14.22 9.69 5.87
N PRO A 105 15.35 9.15 5.41
CA PRO A 105 16.09 9.76 4.30
C PRO A 105 15.29 9.67 3.00
N ILE A 106 15.33 10.74 2.20
CA ILE A 106 14.63 10.81 0.90
C ILE A 106 15.01 9.64 -0.04
N THR A 107 16.25 9.17 0.04
CA THR A 107 16.74 8.04 -0.77
C THR A 107 16.02 6.74 -0.48
N ALA A 108 15.54 6.53 0.76
CA ALA A 108 14.73 5.37 1.12
C ALA A 108 13.29 5.47 0.58
N MET A 109 12.78 6.68 0.35
CA MET A 109 11.40 6.90 -0.13
C MET A 109 11.27 6.88 -1.64
N ILE A 110 12.34 7.13 -2.41
CA ILE A 110 12.29 7.10 -3.89
C ILE A 110 11.67 5.78 -4.44
N PRO A 111 12.10 4.58 -3.99
CA PRO A 111 11.48 3.33 -4.47
C PRO A 111 10.00 3.21 -4.10
N VAL A 112 9.61 3.71 -2.92
CA VAL A 112 8.22 3.68 -2.43
C VAL A 112 7.34 4.58 -3.29
N TRP A 113 7.78 5.81 -3.59
CA TRP A 113 7.05 6.73 -4.47
C TRP A 113 6.94 6.23 -5.90
N VAL A 114 7.98 5.56 -6.43
CA VAL A 114 7.91 4.92 -7.76
C VAL A 114 6.86 3.81 -7.76
N LEU A 115 6.86 2.93 -6.75
CA LEU A 115 5.85 1.89 -6.61
C LEU A 115 4.44 2.48 -6.51
N GLN A 116 4.23 3.48 -5.66
CA GLN A 116 2.94 4.15 -5.49
C GLN A 116 2.48 4.83 -6.78
N ALA A 117 3.36 5.50 -7.52
CA ALA A 117 3.03 6.10 -8.81
C ALA A 117 2.57 5.03 -9.81
N VAL A 118 3.28 3.90 -9.89
CA VAL A 118 2.89 2.76 -10.73
C VAL A 118 1.53 2.19 -10.32
N LEU A 119 1.27 2.03 -9.02
CA LEU A 119 -0.02 1.54 -8.51
C LEU A 119 -1.16 2.53 -8.80
N VAL A 120 -0.96 3.82 -8.59
CA VAL A 120 -1.97 4.86 -8.90
C VAL A 120 -2.31 4.82 -10.39
N LEU A 121 -1.31 4.75 -11.27
CA LEU A 121 -1.52 4.66 -12.71
C LEU A 121 -2.29 3.38 -13.08
N LEU A 122 -1.85 2.22 -12.56
CA LEU A 122 -2.48 0.93 -12.83
C LEU A 122 -3.93 0.86 -12.33
N PHE A 123 -4.18 1.32 -11.10
CA PHE A 123 -5.51 1.26 -10.49
C PHE A 123 -6.46 2.26 -11.14
N THR A 124 -6.00 3.48 -11.44
CA THR A 124 -6.79 4.48 -12.16
C THR A 124 -7.12 4.00 -13.56
N PHE A 125 -6.13 3.48 -14.29
CA PHE A 125 -6.34 2.92 -15.62
C PHE A 125 -7.35 1.77 -15.58
N SER A 126 -7.20 0.82 -14.66
CA SER A 126 -8.11 -0.32 -14.53
C SER A 126 -9.51 0.12 -14.13
N TYR A 127 -9.64 1.12 -13.26
CA TYR A 127 -10.93 1.67 -12.83
C TYR A 127 -11.69 2.35 -13.97
N MET A 128 -10.99 3.17 -14.77
CA MET A 128 -11.58 3.92 -15.89
C MET A 128 -11.93 3.02 -17.08
N ASN A 129 -11.18 1.94 -17.29
CA ASN A 129 -11.38 1.02 -18.41
C ASN A 129 -12.18 -0.24 -18.05
N ALA A 130 -12.69 -0.33 -16.82
CA ALA A 130 -13.57 -1.39 -16.34
C ALA A 130 -15.03 -1.17 -16.79
#